data_AF-E1ZY87-F1
#
_entry.id   AF-E1ZY87-F1
#
_cell.length_a   1.000
_cell.length_b   1.000
_cell.length_c   1.000
_cell.angle_alpha   90.00
_cell.angle_beta   90.00
_cell.angle_gamma   90.00
#
_symmetry.space_group_name_H-M   'P 1'
#
loop_
_entity.id
_entity.type
_entity.pdbx_description
1 polymer ?
#
loop_
_entity_poly.entity_id
_entity_poly.type
_entity_poly.pdbx_seq_one_letter_code
_entity_poly.pdbx_strand_id
1 'polypeptide(L)'
;MRKYRITVLALLMCFMKSARVLGVKNITHGISRHIRSIGFPEGSTLGIFFALGIPLDIPDKSISVAFYFEANYGLPNEWNSTYFYEEDYYTKRSLSRQLVYKMLINKMERLGYSGLDCLLRMICEATRYSLSENGLLGDILQIILTPSTSRSENLPNEIIEAEYGQQCDQRYKKCSMNPLDLISYYINL
;
A
#
# COMPACT_ATOMS: atom_id res chain seq x y z
N MET A 1 -51.20 40.56 42.06
CA MET A 1 -50.63 40.71 40.70
C MET A 1 -49.17 40.26 40.70
N ARG A 2 -48.84 39.31 39.80
CA ARG A 2 -47.55 39.09 39.12
C ARG A 2 -46.24 38.87 39.93
N LYS A 3 -45.98 37.58 40.18
CA LYS A 3 -44.74 36.81 39.94
C LYS A 3 -43.39 37.58 39.95
N TYR A 4 -42.52 37.29 40.93
CA TYR A 4 -41.08 37.05 40.73
C TYR A 4 -40.57 36.13 41.85
N ARG A 5 -40.56 34.82 41.58
CA ARG A 5 -39.91 33.81 42.43
C ARG A 5 -38.49 33.59 41.90
N ILE A 6 -37.53 34.21 42.57
CA ILE A 6 -36.12 33.83 42.50
C ILE A 6 -35.99 32.56 43.33
N THR A 7 -36.03 31.40 42.70
CA THR A 7 -35.64 30.13 43.32
C THR A 7 -34.77 29.39 42.32
N VAL A 8 -33.48 29.64 42.50
CA VAL A 8 -32.28 28.86 42.16
C VAL A 8 -32.60 27.47 41.59
N LEU A 9 -32.09 27.23 40.38
CA LEU A 9 -31.88 25.91 39.77
C LEU A 9 -31.22 24.96 40.80
N ALA A 10 -32.01 24.08 41.40
CA ALA A 10 -31.55 22.82 41.93
C ALA A 10 -32.22 21.72 41.10
N LEU A 11 -31.80 21.64 39.83
CA LEU A 11 -32.08 20.49 38.99
C LEU A 11 -31.56 19.27 39.73
N LEU A 12 -32.50 18.44 40.17
CA LEU A 12 -32.22 17.10 40.65
C LEU A 12 -31.18 16.49 39.72
N MET A 13 -30.00 16.19 40.28
CA MET A 13 -29.13 15.17 39.74
C MET A 13 -29.95 13.88 39.77
N CYS A 14 -30.75 13.67 38.71
CA CYS A 14 -31.22 12.36 38.36
C CYS A 14 -29.97 11.51 38.32
N PHE A 15 -29.87 10.64 39.31
CA PHE A 15 -28.99 9.49 39.32
C PHE A 15 -29.29 8.71 38.04
N MET A 16 -28.68 9.13 36.93
CA MET A 16 -28.34 8.25 35.82
C MET A 16 -27.37 7.26 36.44
N LYS A 17 -27.92 6.25 37.12
CA LYS A 17 -27.20 5.03 37.44
C LYS A 17 -26.67 4.58 36.10
N SER A 18 -25.38 4.84 35.89
CA SER A 18 -24.61 4.26 34.82
C SER A 18 -24.82 2.76 34.96
N ALA A 19 -25.76 2.22 34.18
CA ALA A 19 -25.82 0.80 33.92
C ALA A 19 -24.55 0.53 33.12
N ARG A 20 -23.44 0.34 33.84
CA ARG A 20 -22.28 -0.32 33.29
C ARG A 20 -22.80 -1.70 32.91
N VAL A 21 -23.11 -1.89 31.63
CA VAL A 21 -23.32 -3.20 31.04
C VAL A 21 -22.00 -3.94 31.23
N LEU A 22 -21.93 -4.67 32.34
CA LEU A 22 -20.79 -5.47 32.70
C LEU A 22 -20.96 -6.79 31.96
N GLY A 23 -20.15 -6.99 30.94
CA GLY A 23 -20.00 -8.30 30.31
C GLY A 23 -20.54 -8.41 28.89
N VAL A 24 -19.80 -7.87 27.93
CA VAL A 24 -19.51 -8.62 26.70
C VAL A 24 -17.99 -8.59 26.50
N LYS A 25 -17.28 -9.48 27.20
CA LYS A 25 -15.91 -9.82 26.81
C LYS A 25 -16.03 -10.73 25.58
N ASN A 26 -15.30 -10.39 24.51
CA ASN A 26 -15.25 -11.07 23.20
C ASN A 26 -16.35 -10.75 22.18
N ILE A 27 -16.41 -9.48 21.74
CA ILE A 27 -17.06 -9.12 20.45
C ILE A 27 -16.24 -9.64 19.25
N THR A 28 -14.95 -9.93 19.44
CA THR A 28 -14.03 -10.34 18.37
C THR A 28 -14.23 -11.77 17.84
N HIS A 29 -15.02 -12.61 18.52
CA HIS A 29 -15.16 -14.04 18.15
C HIS A 29 -16.48 -14.38 17.44
N GLY A 30 -17.36 -13.39 17.21
CA GLY A 30 -18.72 -13.60 16.68
C GLY A 30 -19.04 -12.93 15.35
N ILE A 31 -18.12 -12.13 14.77
CA ILE A 31 -18.33 -11.52 13.45
C ILE A 31 -17.42 -12.22 12.45
N SER A 32 -17.71 -13.50 12.17
CA SER A 32 -17.28 -14.08 10.91
C SER A 32 -18.18 -13.47 9.84
N ARG A 33 -17.71 -12.40 9.19
CA ARG A 33 -18.43 -11.76 8.11
C ARG A 33 -18.49 -12.76 6.96
N HIS A 34 -19.68 -13.30 6.67
CA HIS A 34 -19.89 -14.09 5.47
C HIS A 34 -19.38 -13.29 4.27
N ILE A 35 -18.45 -13.89 3.50
CA ILE A 35 -18.00 -13.31 2.24
C ILE A 35 -19.24 -13.22 1.35
N ARG A 36 -19.63 -11.98 1.02
CA ARG A 36 -20.68 -11.73 0.03
C ARG A 36 -19.99 -11.68 -1.32
N SER A 37 -20.46 -12.48 -2.27
CA SER A 37 -20.02 -12.32 -3.65
C SER A 37 -20.54 -11.00 -4.20
N ILE A 38 -19.72 -10.31 -4.99
CA ILE A 38 -20.13 -9.17 -5.78
C ILE A 38 -20.51 -9.71 -7.16
N GLY A 39 -21.81 -9.88 -7.41
CA GLY A 39 -22.32 -10.16 -8.75
C GLY A 39 -22.56 -8.84 -9.48
N PHE A 40 -22.14 -8.73 -10.73
CA PHE A 40 -22.34 -7.53 -11.52
C PHE A 40 -23.53 -7.68 -12.49
N PRO A 41 -24.28 -6.61 -12.81
CA PRO A 41 -25.31 -6.67 -13.85
C PRO A 41 -24.76 -7.12 -15.21
N GLU A 42 -25.61 -7.69 -16.05
CA GLU A 42 -25.25 -8.09 -17.40
C GLU A 42 -24.71 -6.89 -18.22
N GLY A 43 -23.61 -7.11 -18.95
CA GLY A 43 -22.93 -6.05 -19.72
C GLY A 43 -21.97 -5.17 -18.92
N SER A 44 -21.75 -5.45 -17.63
CA SER A 44 -20.78 -4.71 -16.80
C SER A 44 -19.34 -4.95 -17.25
N THR A 45 -18.53 -3.88 -17.27
CA THR A 45 -17.10 -3.93 -17.60
C THR A 45 -16.26 -3.19 -16.55
N LEU A 46 -15.06 -3.69 -16.29
CA LEU A 46 -14.02 -3.01 -15.51
C LEU A 46 -12.95 -2.52 -16.48
N GLY A 47 -12.82 -1.19 -16.59
CA GLY A 47 -11.71 -0.55 -17.30
C GLY A 47 -10.54 -0.31 -16.35
N ILE A 48 -9.36 -0.78 -16.73
CA ILE A 48 -8.08 -0.38 -16.14
C ILE A 48 -7.36 0.45 -17.19
N PHE A 49 -7.06 1.70 -16.87
CA PHE A 49 -6.25 2.54 -17.74
C PHE A 49 -5.06 3.11 -16.97
N PHE A 50 -3.93 3.22 -17.65
CA PHE A 50 -2.81 4.01 -17.18
C PHE A 50 -2.17 4.74 -18.34
N ALA A 51 -1.64 5.92 -18.05
CA ALA A 51 -0.96 6.75 -19.03
C ALA A 51 0.46 7.02 -18.57
N LEU A 52 1.42 6.86 -19.48
CA LEU A 52 2.82 7.19 -19.25
C LEU A 52 3.16 8.43 -20.07
N GLY A 53 3.42 9.54 -19.41
CA GLY A 53 3.92 10.78 -20.02
C GLY A 53 5.44 10.86 -19.87
N ILE A 54 6.16 10.95 -20.98
CA ILE A 54 7.61 11.09 -21.03
C ILE A 54 7.92 12.46 -21.66
N PRO A 55 8.56 13.39 -20.93
CA PRO A 55 9.07 14.62 -21.53
C PRO A 55 10.21 14.29 -22.50
N LEU A 56 10.26 14.97 -23.65
CA LEU A 56 11.37 14.88 -24.59
C LEU A 56 12.22 16.14 -24.46
N ASP A 57 13.48 15.97 -24.05
CA ASP A 57 14.43 17.06 -23.96
C ASP A 57 14.94 17.45 -25.36
N ILE A 58 14.39 18.55 -25.89
CA ILE A 58 14.74 19.13 -27.18
C ILE A 58 15.01 20.62 -26.97
N PRO A 59 16.14 21.17 -27.44
CA PRO A 59 16.45 22.59 -27.28
C PRO A 59 15.35 23.47 -27.89
N ASP A 60 14.96 24.50 -27.14
CA ASP A 60 13.93 25.50 -27.49
C ASP A 60 12.51 24.97 -27.72
N LYS A 61 12.20 23.72 -27.33
CA LYS A 61 10.88 23.11 -27.50
C LYS A 61 10.48 22.28 -26.29
N SER A 62 9.29 22.55 -25.75
CA SER A 62 8.67 21.67 -24.75
C SER A 62 7.74 20.69 -25.46
N ILE A 63 8.19 19.45 -25.61
CA ILE A 63 7.43 18.37 -26.26
C ILE A 63 7.36 17.21 -25.27
N SER A 64 6.19 16.59 -25.13
CA SER A 64 6.01 15.37 -24.35
C SER A 64 5.34 14.30 -25.19
N VAL A 65 5.70 13.05 -24.94
CA VAL A 65 5.07 11.86 -25.54
C VAL A 65 4.25 11.18 -24.46
N ALA A 66 2.98 10.93 -24.75
CA ALA A 66 2.10 10.19 -23.84
C ALA A 66 1.67 8.86 -24.47
N PHE A 67 1.86 7.77 -23.74
CA PHE A 67 1.31 6.47 -24.08
C PHE A 67 0.08 6.21 -23.22
N TYR A 68 -1.01 5.77 -23.86
CA TYR A 68 -2.26 5.42 -23.18
C TYR A 68 -2.48 3.92 -23.31
N PHE A 69 -2.60 3.25 -22.18
CA PHE A 69 -2.89 1.83 -22.11
C PHE A 69 -4.27 1.66 -21.49
N GLU A 70 -5.16 0.98 -22.20
CA GLU A 70 -6.51 0.71 -21.76
C GLU A 70 -6.78 -0.79 -21.87
N ALA A 71 -7.28 -1.36 -20.78
CA ALA A 71 -7.67 -2.76 -20.70
C ALA A 71 -9.09 -2.83 -20.13
N ASN A 72 -10.02 -3.29 -20.95
CA ASN A 72 -11.43 -3.47 -20.57
C ASN A 72 -11.71 -4.94 -20.34
N TYR A 73 -12.12 -5.29 -19.12
CA TYR A 73 -12.42 -6.65 -18.70
C TYR A 73 -13.92 -6.80 -18.46
N GLY A 74 -14.56 -7.77 -19.11
CA GLY A 74 -15.93 -8.14 -18.78
C GLY A 74 -16.03 -8.62 -17.34
N LEU A 75 -17.01 -8.12 -16.60
CA LEU A 75 -17.22 -8.53 -15.21
C LEU A 75 -18.15 -9.74 -15.14
N PRO A 76 -17.89 -10.69 -14.22
CA PRO A 76 -18.73 -11.87 -14.07
C PRO A 76 -20.13 -11.46 -13.59
N ASN A 77 -21.14 -11.83 -14.38
CA ASN A 77 -22.56 -11.61 -14.10
C ASN A 77 -23.24 -12.86 -13.50
N GLU A 78 -22.60 -14.02 -13.60
CA GLU A 78 -23.12 -15.26 -13.04
C GLU A 78 -22.95 -15.29 -11.52
N TRP A 79 -24.06 -15.48 -10.79
CA TRP A 79 -24.08 -15.69 -9.34
C TRP A 79 -23.64 -17.10 -8.92
N ASN A 80 -22.86 -17.77 -9.77
CA ASN A 80 -22.30 -19.06 -9.47
C ASN A 80 -20.86 -18.85 -8.96
N SER A 81 -20.68 -19.08 -7.66
CA SER A 81 -19.41 -18.86 -7.00
C SER A 81 -18.35 -19.91 -7.36
N THR A 82 -18.60 -20.84 -8.28
CA THR A 82 -17.58 -21.79 -8.76
C THR A 82 -16.40 -21.12 -9.46
N TYR A 83 -16.59 -20.00 -10.17
CA TYR A 83 -15.45 -19.17 -10.63
C TYR A 83 -14.66 -18.54 -9.47
N PHE A 84 -15.28 -18.45 -8.29
CA PHE A 84 -14.66 -18.00 -7.04
C PHE A 84 -14.07 -19.14 -6.19
N TYR A 85 -14.31 -20.40 -6.55
CA TYR A 85 -13.87 -21.58 -5.79
C TYR A 85 -12.78 -22.40 -6.50
N GLU A 86 -12.20 -21.91 -7.60
CA GLU A 86 -11.00 -22.52 -8.15
C GLU A 86 -9.83 -22.24 -7.19
N GLU A 87 -9.57 -23.22 -6.33
CA GLU A 87 -8.72 -23.17 -5.13
C GLU A 87 -7.29 -22.65 -5.43
N ASP A 88 -6.80 -22.87 -6.65
CA ASP A 88 -5.49 -22.41 -7.12
C ASP A 88 -5.48 -20.95 -7.60
N TYR A 89 -6.60 -20.37 -8.03
CA TYR A 89 -6.68 -18.98 -8.51
C TYR A 89 -6.76 -17.95 -7.37
N TYR A 90 -7.21 -18.37 -6.18
CA TYR A 90 -7.30 -17.56 -4.95
C TYR A 90 -6.12 -17.74 -4.01
N THR A 91 -5.03 -18.37 -4.46
CA THR A 91 -3.73 -18.16 -3.80
C THR A 91 -3.38 -16.68 -3.94
N LYS A 92 -3.90 -15.87 -3.01
CA LYS A 92 -3.62 -14.45 -2.77
C LYS A 92 -2.79 -13.81 -3.88
N ARG A 93 -3.42 -13.35 -4.96
CA ARG A 93 -2.84 -12.27 -5.78
C ARG A 93 -2.79 -10.94 -5.01
N SER A 94 -2.70 -10.98 -3.68
CA SER A 94 -2.24 -9.82 -2.92
C SER A 94 -0.79 -9.64 -3.28
N LEU A 95 -0.44 -8.48 -3.84
CA LEU A 95 0.94 -8.05 -3.95
C LEU A 95 1.56 -8.05 -2.54
N SER A 96 2.27 -9.12 -2.21
CA SER A 96 3.02 -9.24 -0.97
C SER A 96 4.38 -8.60 -1.17
N ARG A 97 4.94 -7.98 -0.13
CA ARG A 97 6.32 -7.50 -0.18
C ARG A 97 7.28 -8.64 -0.49
N GLN A 98 7.02 -9.85 0.02
CA GLN A 98 7.82 -11.02 -0.35
C GLN A 98 7.88 -11.25 -1.87
N LEU A 99 6.75 -11.13 -2.57
CA LEU A 99 6.70 -11.28 -4.02
C LEU A 99 7.47 -10.15 -4.71
N VAL A 100 7.23 -8.91 -4.30
CA VAL A 100 7.89 -7.73 -4.88
C VAL A 100 9.41 -7.80 -4.67
N TYR A 101 9.86 -8.14 -3.47
CA TYR A 101 11.27 -8.28 -3.12
C TYR A 101 11.94 -9.39 -3.91
N LYS A 102 11.27 -10.52 -4.12
CA LYS A 102 11.77 -11.59 -4.99
C LYS A 102 11.92 -11.11 -6.43
N MET A 103 10.97 -10.33 -6.96
CA MET A 103 11.07 -9.74 -8.29
C MET A 103 12.24 -8.75 -8.38
N LEU A 104 12.42 -7.90 -7.37
CA LEU A 104 13.53 -6.93 -7.30
C LEU A 104 14.89 -7.64 -7.26
N ILE A 105 15.06 -8.63 -6.38
CA ILE A 105 16.31 -9.43 -6.29
C ILE A 105 16.62 -10.06 -7.64
N ASN A 106 15.68 -10.79 -8.24
CA ASN A 106 15.87 -11.46 -9.52
C ASN A 106 16.21 -10.46 -10.65
N LYS A 107 15.59 -9.27 -10.63
CA LYS A 107 15.88 -8.22 -11.62
C LYS A 107 17.30 -7.70 -11.47
N MET A 108 17.75 -7.45 -10.25
CA MET A 108 19.11 -6.97 -9.98
C MET A 108 20.17 -8.01 -10.31
N GLU A 109 19.92 -9.28 -10.01
CA GLU A 109 20.81 -10.38 -10.41
C GLU A 109 20.94 -10.49 -11.93
N ARG A 110 19.83 -10.34 -12.67
CA ARG A 110 19.85 -10.30 -14.15
C ARG A 110 20.63 -9.11 -14.72
N LEU A 111 20.73 -8.02 -13.98
CA LEU A 111 21.55 -6.86 -14.33
C LEU A 111 23.02 -7.02 -13.93
N GLY A 112 23.39 -8.14 -13.28
CA GLY A 112 24.77 -8.43 -12.87
C GLY A 112 25.15 -7.90 -11.48
N TYR A 113 24.18 -7.50 -10.66
CA TYR A 113 24.41 -7.00 -9.30
C TYR A 113 24.04 -8.02 -8.22
N SER A 114 24.54 -7.83 -7.00
CA SER A 114 24.12 -8.63 -5.84
C SER A 114 22.67 -8.28 -5.47
N GLY A 115 21.71 -9.13 -5.87
CA GLY A 115 20.30 -8.79 -5.77
C GLY A 115 19.81 -8.55 -4.34
N LEU A 116 20.24 -9.39 -3.40
CA LEU A 116 19.91 -9.21 -1.98
C LEU A 116 20.52 -7.93 -1.42
N ASP A 117 21.83 -7.70 -1.60
CA ASP A 117 22.47 -6.48 -1.09
C ASP A 117 21.85 -5.21 -1.68
N CYS A 118 21.46 -5.23 -2.96
CA CYS A 118 20.77 -4.11 -3.60
C CYS A 118 19.36 -3.89 -3.03
N LEU A 119 18.61 -4.96 -2.72
CA LEU A 119 17.33 -4.83 -2.04
C LEU A 119 17.48 -4.20 -0.65
N LEU A 120 18.45 -4.68 0.14
CA LEU A 120 18.70 -4.17 1.48
C LEU A 120 19.17 -2.71 1.44
N ARG A 121 19.98 -2.34 0.44
CA ARG A 121 20.36 -0.95 0.18
C ARG A 121 19.15 -0.08 -0.12
N MET A 122 18.25 -0.50 -1.02
CA MET A 122 17.01 0.24 -1.33
C MET A 122 16.15 0.49 -0.09
N ILE A 123 15.94 -0.54 0.74
CA ILE A 123 15.13 -0.43 1.97
C ILE A 123 15.77 0.55 2.96
N CYS A 124 17.09 0.43 3.16
CA CYS A 124 17.85 1.32 4.04
C CYS A 124 17.79 2.78 3.55
N GLU A 125 17.87 3.02 2.25
CA GLU A 125 17.83 4.37 1.69
C GLU A 125 16.41 4.97 1.69
N ALA A 126 15.38 4.17 1.42
CA ALA A 126 13.98 4.60 1.41
C ALA A 126 13.47 5.07 2.78
N THR A 127 14.14 4.70 3.87
CA THR A 127 13.81 5.21 5.22
C THR A 127 14.55 6.50 5.56
N ARG A 128 15.64 6.78 4.83
CA ARG A 128 16.46 7.99 5.00
C ARG A 128 15.94 9.14 4.14
N TYR A 129 15.52 8.82 2.93
CA TYR A 129 15.00 9.77 1.95
C TYR A 129 13.56 9.42 1.64
N SER A 130 12.66 10.37 1.87
CA SER A 130 11.24 10.16 1.58
C SER A 130 11.04 10.00 0.07
N LEU A 131 10.40 8.92 -0.33
CA LEU A 131 10.00 8.70 -1.72
C LEU A 131 8.65 9.35 -2.05
N SER A 132 7.87 9.74 -1.03
CA SER A 132 6.51 10.29 -1.16
C SER A 132 6.41 11.59 -1.96
N GLU A 133 7.53 12.30 -2.16
CA GLU A 133 7.54 13.56 -2.91
C GLU A 133 7.39 13.35 -4.43
N ASN A 134 7.47 12.10 -4.91
CA ASN A 134 7.33 11.74 -6.32
C ASN A 134 5.90 11.35 -6.71
N GLY A 135 4.90 11.85 -5.98
CA GLY A 135 3.48 11.56 -6.18
C GLY A 135 3.11 10.11 -5.86
N LEU A 136 2.04 9.61 -6.49
CA LEU A 136 1.47 8.29 -6.17
C LEU A 136 2.49 7.14 -6.30
N LEU A 137 3.36 7.18 -7.32
CA LEU A 137 4.39 6.16 -7.48
C LEU A 137 5.38 6.20 -6.31
N GLY A 138 5.75 7.40 -5.88
CA GLY A 138 6.58 7.63 -4.70
C GLY A 138 5.97 7.04 -3.42
N ASP A 139 4.69 7.29 -3.18
CA ASP A 139 3.96 6.75 -2.04
C ASP A 139 3.88 5.22 -2.07
N ILE A 140 3.62 4.63 -3.24
CA ILE A 140 3.61 3.18 -3.43
C ILE A 140 4.99 2.59 -3.11
N LEU A 141 6.06 3.20 -3.63
CA LEU A 141 7.43 2.74 -3.36
C LEU A 141 7.80 2.89 -1.89
N GLN A 142 7.38 3.98 -1.22
CA GLN A 142 7.59 4.17 0.22
C GLN A 142 6.97 3.02 1.02
N ILE A 143 5.71 2.66 0.72
CA ILE A 143 5.01 1.56 1.41
C ILE A 143 5.68 0.21 1.14
N ILE A 144 6.13 -0.03 -0.09
CA ILE A 144 6.80 -1.27 -0.47
C ILE A 144 8.15 -1.41 0.22
N LEU A 145 8.96 -0.35 0.27
CA LEU A 145 10.34 -0.38 0.76
C LEU A 145 10.48 -0.02 2.25
N THR A 146 9.38 0.22 2.96
CA THR A 146 9.36 0.46 4.42
C THR A 146 8.52 -0.61 5.13
N PRO A 147 9.06 -1.83 5.35
CA PRO A 147 8.33 -2.98 5.89
C PRO A 147 7.48 -2.71 7.14
N SER A 148 7.95 -1.83 8.04
CA SER A 148 7.28 -1.47 9.28
C SER A 148 5.96 -0.72 9.10
N THR A 149 5.76 -0.05 7.96
CA THR A 149 4.59 0.83 7.72
C THR A 149 3.30 0.09 7.40
N SER A 150 3.35 -1.23 7.25
CA SER A 150 2.19 -2.03 6.85
C SER A 150 2.20 -3.41 7.51
N ARG A 151 1.21 -4.25 7.18
CA ARG A 151 1.00 -5.54 7.83
C ARG A 151 2.25 -6.42 7.75
N SER A 152 2.71 -6.95 8.87
CA SER A 152 3.85 -7.89 8.90
C SER A 152 3.58 -9.14 8.05
N GLU A 153 4.57 -9.52 7.24
CA GLU A 153 4.54 -10.68 6.33
C GLU A 153 5.56 -11.76 6.74
N ASN A 154 6.07 -11.75 7.99
CA ASN A 154 7.15 -12.65 8.43
C ASN A 154 8.36 -12.58 7.48
N LEU A 155 8.81 -11.36 7.17
CA LEU A 155 9.99 -11.14 6.35
C LEU A 155 11.25 -11.62 7.07
N PRO A 156 12.29 -12.07 6.34
CA PRO A 156 13.59 -12.37 6.92
C PRO A 156 14.13 -11.23 7.78
N ASN A 157 14.77 -11.55 8.91
CA ASN A 157 15.30 -10.55 9.84
C ASN A 157 16.24 -9.56 9.17
N GLU A 158 17.05 -10.01 8.22
CA GLU A 158 17.98 -9.16 7.45
C GLU A 158 17.27 -8.01 6.73
N ILE A 159 16.07 -8.26 6.19
CA ILE A 159 15.24 -7.26 5.50
C ILE A 159 14.66 -6.25 6.50
N ILE A 160 14.24 -6.72 7.67
CA ILE A 160 13.69 -5.86 8.73
C ILE A 160 14.79 -4.99 9.34
N GLU A 161 15.98 -5.56 9.55
CA GLU A 161 17.14 -4.85 10.08
C GLU A 161 17.65 -3.78 9.12
N ALA A 162 17.52 -3.99 7.80
CA ALA A 162 17.94 -3.02 6.80
C ALA A 162 17.21 -1.67 6.94
N GLU A 163 15.97 -1.67 7.42
CA GLU A 163 15.16 -0.46 7.63
C GLU A 163 15.81 0.51 8.64
N TYR A 164 16.53 -0.03 9.63
CA TYR A 164 17.14 0.72 10.73
C TYR A 164 18.63 1.03 10.50
N GLY A 165 19.16 0.76 9.30
CA GLY A 165 20.54 1.04 8.95
C GLY A 165 20.85 2.54 8.85
N GLN A 166 22.06 2.95 9.26
CA GLN A 166 22.46 4.37 9.19
C GLN A 166 23.39 4.71 8.01
N GLN A 167 24.23 3.75 7.58
CA GLN A 167 25.27 3.93 6.56
C GLN A 167 25.06 2.92 5.42
N CYS A 168 24.02 3.14 4.60
CA CYS A 168 23.54 2.18 3.60
C CYS A 168 24.62 1.80 2.58
N ASP A 169 25.31 2.78 2.00
CA ASP A 169 26.36 2.55 1.00
C ASP A 169 27.53 1.70 1.53
N GLN A 170 27.94 1.98 2.77
CA GLN A 170 29.07 1.28 3.40
C GLN A 170 28.69 -0.11 3.89
N ARG A 171 27.42 -0.31 4.29
CA ARG A 171 26.88 -1.60 4.71
C ARG A 171 26.73 -2.55 3.52
N TYR A 172 26.22 -2.03 2.40
CA TYR A 172 25.85 -2.82 1.22
C TYR A 172 26.76 -2.56 0.00
N LYS A 173 28.08 -2.55 0.21
CA LYS A 173 29.10 -2.24 -0.83
C LYS A 173 29.07 -3.16 -2.05
N LYS A 174 28.50 -4.36 -1.92
CA LYS A 174 28.32 -5.32 -3.01
C LYS A 174 27.30 -4.85 -4.05
N CYS A 175 26.42 -3.91 -3.69
CA CYS A 175 25.58 -3.21 -4.65
C CYS A 175 26.30 -1.94 -5.10
N SER A 176 26.98 -1.99 -6.24
CA SER A 176 27.80 -0.87 -6.76
C SER A 176 26.97 0.28 -7.35
N MET A 177 25.70 0.05 -7.66
CA MET A 177 24.75 1.06 -8.10
C MET A 177 23.73 1.40 -7.01
N ASN A 178 23.12 2.56 -7.09
CA ASN A 178 21.90 2.85 -6.33
C ASN A 178 20.67 2.57 -7.22
N PRO A 179 19.83 1.57 -6.88
CA PRO A 179 18.62 1.28 -7.64
C PRO A 179 17.58 2.39 -7.68
N LEU A 180 17.52 3.23 -6.65
CA LEU A 180 16.59 4.35 -6.61
C LEU A 180 17.01 5.47 -7.58
N ASP A 181 18.32 5.66 -7.76
CA ASP A 181 18.86 6.63 -8.73
C ASP A 181 18.55 6.24 -10.18
N LEU A 182 18.38 4.94 -10.46
CA LEU A 182 17.98 4.46 -11.80
C LEU A 182 16.59 4.96 -12.20
N ILE A 183 15.71 5.17 -11.21
CA ILE A 183 14.37 5.73 -11.39
C ILE A 183 14.44 7.26 -11.42
N SER A 184 15.33 7.85 -10.61
CA SER A 184 15.51 9.31 -10.49
C SER A 184 16.12 9.96 -11.74
N TYR A 185 16.98 9.26 -12.49
CA TYR A 185 17.57 9.76 -13.75
C TYR A 185 16.50 10.09 -14.81
N TYR A 186 15.34 9.44 -14.76
CA TYR A 186 14.23 9.71 -15.70
C TYR A 186 13.30 10.85 -15.27
N ILE A 187 13.46 11.40 -14.06
CA ILE A 187 12.63 12.50 -13.54
C ILE A 187 13.37 13.85 -13.60
N ASN A 188 14.71 13.84 -13.63
CA ASN A 188 15.55 15.05 -13.73
C ASN A 188 16.05 15.36 -15.15
N LEU A 189 15.35 14.85 -16.18
CA LEU A 189 15.54 15.21 -17.59
C LEU A 189 14.24 15.84 -18.13
#